data_AF-A0A317MND4-F1
#
_entry.id   AF-A0A317MND4-F1
#
_cell.length_a   1.000
_cell.length_b   1.000
_cell.length_c   1.000
_cell.angle_alpha   90.00
_cell.angle_beta   90.00
_cell.angle_gamma   90.00
#
_symmetry.space_group_name_H-M   'P 1'
#
loop_
_entity.id
_entity.type
_entity.pdbx_description
1 polymer ?
#
loop_
_entity_poly.entity_id
_entity_poly.type
_entity_poly.pdbx_seq_one_letter_code
_entity_poly.pdbx_strand_id
1 'polypeptide(L)'
;MKYFLMHLILLAAGSTFAQSGFPGFLRGTWKVENEETYEHWDSLNEQRLKGFAYEMKDRQMKVSEYLDITRKNKDVTYTASVVGQNKGKDVTFKLMKADSVFSFENPGHDFPKKVLYKKVSDTEIYVEVSDGKDKKFSYYMQKLHVNKIAKDPTNANPNYDKALAQKLGADDYGMKAYILVILKTGTNQTSDKSVISESFKGHMANINRLVEEGKLIVAGPMGKNDKTYRGIFILKDIATLDEAKALLQTDPAVKAGILDAEVYNWYGSAALPEYLPFSDKIWKVQP
;
A
#
# COMPACT_ATOMS: atom_id res chain seq x y z
N MET A 1 19.88 34.63 64.79
CA MET A 1 19.49 34.63 63.36
C MET A 1 19.90 33.30 62.74
N LYS A 2 18.94 32.41 62.48
CA LYS A 2 19.15 31.19 61.68
C LYS A 2 18.83 31.54 60.23
N TYR A 3 19.80 31.46 59.33
CA TYR A 3 19.57 31.62 57.90
C TYR A 3 19.19 30.27 57.29
N PHE A 4 18.01 30.23 56.70
CA PHE A 4 17.41 29.08 56.02
C PHE A 4 17.89 29.09 54.57
N LEU A 5 18.77 28.16 54.19
CA LEU A 5 19.28 28.06 52.81
C LEU A 5 18.42 27.06 52.02
N MET A 6 17.37 27.58 51.39
CA MET A 6 16.44 26.84 50.54
C MET A 6 17.10 26.48 49.20
N HIS A 7 17.40 25.20 48.98
CA HIS A 7 17.87 24.69 47.68
C HIS A 7 16.66 24.48 46.77
N LEU A 8 16.55 25.28 45.71
CA LEU A 8 15.58 25.12 44.64
C LEU A 8 16.07 24.01 43.70
N ILE A 9 15.50 22.81 43.81
CA ILE A 9 15.73 21.72 42.85
C ILE A 9 14.89 22.01 41.61
N LEU A 10 15.54 22.45 40.53
CA LEU A 10 14.94 22.56 39.21
C LEU A 10 14.77 21.15 38.64
N LEU A 11 13.56 20.58 38.71
CA LEU A 11 13.23 19.38 37.93
C LEU A 11 13.15 19.77 36.45
N ALA A 12 14.22 19.51 35.70
CA ALA A 12 14.13 19.46 34.25
C ALA A 12 13.31 18.20 33.87
N ALA A 13 12.02 18.40 33.56
CA ALA A 13 11.21 17.37 32.94
C ALA A 13 11.74 17.15 31.51
N GLY A 14 12.72 16.26 31.39
CA GLY A 14 13.12 15.74 30.08
C GLY A 14 11.92 15.03 29.47
N SER A 15 11.43 15.52 28.33
CA SER A 15 10.45 14.79 27.53
C SER A 15 11.06 13.46 27.14
N THR A 16 10.63 12.38 27.79
CA THR A 16 10.93 11.03 27.34
C THR A 16 10.17 10.83 26.05
N PHE A 17 10.85 10.95 24.91
CA PHE A 17 10.28 10.52 23.64
C PHE A 17 9.98 9.03 23.77
N ALA A 18 8.69 8.67 23.84
CA ALA A 18 8.27 7.29 23.77
C ALA A 18 8.78 6.70 22.45
N GLN A 19 9.67 5.71 22.56
CA GLN A 19 10.21 5.03 21.39
C GLN A 19 9.06 4.38 20.63
N SER A 20 8.88 4.77 19.37
CA SER A 20 7.79 4.25 18.53
C SER A 20 7.94 2.74 18.41
N GLY A 21 7.00 1.96 18.97
CA GLY A 21 6.98 0.51 18.77
C GLY A 21 6.56 0.08 17.35
N PHE A 22 6.62 0.98 16.37
CA PHE A 22 6.24 0.74 14.97
C PHE A 22 7.39 1.19 14.06
N PRO A 23 7.79 0.38 13.05
CA PRO A 23 8.96 0.66 12.23
C PRO A 23 8.67 1.67 11.11
N GLY A 24 8.10 2.83 11.45
CA GLY A 24 7.75 3.88 10.47
C GLY A 24 8.94 4.41 9.67
N PHE A 25 10.17 4.20 10.16
CA PHE A 25 11.39 4.57 9.44
C PHE A 25 11.57 3.84 8.12
N LEU A 26 10.95 2.66 7.94
CA LEU A 26 11.01 1.86 6.72
C LEU A 26 10.30 2.53 5.53
N ARG A 27 9.46 3.54 5.73
CA ARG A 27 8.76 4.22 4.63
C ARG A 27 9.73 4.69 3.53
N GLY A 28 9.39 4.39 2.28
CA GLY A 28 10.14 4.75 1.07
C GLY A 28 10.80 3.55 0.39
N THR A 29 11.69 3.83 -0.56
CA THR A 29 12.42 2.78 -1.31
C THR A 29 13.82 2.61 -0.76
N TRP A 30 14.21 1.35 -0.58
CA TRP A 30 15.51 0.92 -0.12
C TRP A 30 16.13 0.03 -1.20
N LYS A 31 17.40 0.27 -1.52
CA LYS A 31 18.16 -0.52 -2.47
C LYS A 31 19.23 -1.30 -1.73
N VAL A 32 19.33 -2.60 -1.97
CA VAL A 32 20.43 -3.43 -1.46
C VAL A 32 21.76 -2.92 -2.06
N GLU A 33 22.79 -2.79 -1.24
CA GLU A 33 24.08 -2.31 -1.71
C GLU A 33 24.65 -3.22 -2.81
N ASN A 34 25.09 -2.63 -3.93
CA ASN A 34 25.67 -3.32 -5.09
C ASN A 34 24.75 -4.33 -5.81
N GLU A 35 23.45 -4.32 -5.54
CA GLU A 35 22.46 -5.18 -6.21
C GLU A 35 21.31 -4.37 -6.79
N GLU A 36 20.68 -4.87 -7.86
CA GLU A 36 19.43 -4.33 -8.42
C GLU A 36 18.21 -4.91 -7.69
N THR A 37 18.32 -5.08 -6.37
CA THR A 37 17.30 -5.60 -5.47
C THR A 37 16.80 -4.46 -4.58
N TYR A 38 15.48 -4.37 -4.43
CA TYR A 38 14.82 -3.24 -3.80
C TYR A 38 13.69 -3.70 -2.88
N GLU A 39 13.42 -2.90 -1.86
CA GLU A 39 12.16 -2.93 -1.13
C GLU A 39 11.52 -1.55 -1.16
N HIS A 40 10.21 -1.50 -1.40
CA HIS A 40 9.43 -0.27 -1.24
C HIS A 40 8.43 -0.45 -0.10
N TRP A 41 8.23 0.59 0.71
CA TRP A 41 7.27 0.60 1.81
C TRP A 41 6.41 1.87 1.81
N ASP A 42 5.11 1.68 1.62
CA ASP A 42 4.05 2.67 1.74
C ASP A 42 3.45 2.68 3.15
N SER A 43 3.15 3.87 3.65
CA SER A 43 2.32 4.03 4.85
C SER A 43 0.86 4.18 4.43
N LEU A 44 0.03 3.19 4.80
CA LEU A 44 -1.43 3.29 4.60
C LEU A 44 -2.07 4.14 5.70
N ASN A 45 -1.51 4.07 6.91
CA ASN A 45 -1.83 4.92 8.06
C ASN A 45 -0.74 4.74 9.14
N GLU A 46 -0.92 5.34 10.31
CA GLU A 46 0.02 5.28 11.44
C GLU A 46 0.25 3.86 12.01
N GLN A 47 -0.61 2.89 11.65
CA GLN A 47 -0.60 1.53 12.18
C GLN A 47 -0.29 0.47 11.12
N ARG A 48 -0.14 0.84 9.84
CA ARG A 48 0.07 -0.14 8.77
C ARG A 48 1.02 0.37 7.69
N LEU A 49 2.06 -0.41 7.44
CA LEU A 49 2.90 -0.32 6.26
C LEU A 49 2.58 -1.46 5.30
N LYS A 50 2.55 -1.17 4.01
CA LYS A 50 2.59 -2.19 2.96
C LYS A 50 3.87 -2.02 2.17
N GLY A 51 4.49 -3.12 1.81
CA GLY A 51 5.67 -3.09 0.98
C GLY A 51 5.71 -4.20 -0.04
N PHE A 52 6.73 -4.17 -0.86
CA PHE A 52 7.05 -5.24 -1.79
C PHE A 52 8.54 -5.23 -2.09
N ALA A 53 9.11 -6.42 -2.19
CA ALA A 53 10.47 -6.63 -2.66
C ALA A 53 10.44 -6.88 -4.18
N TYR A 54 11.39 -6.30 -4.90
CA TYR A 54 11.49 -6.45 -6.35
C TYR A 54 12.93 -6.40 -6.83
N GLU A 55 13.16 -7.05 -7.97
CA GLU A 55 14.40 -6.94 -8.73
C GLU A 55 14.16 -6.10 -9.99
N MET A 56 15.17 -5.32 -10.37
CA MET A 56 15.20 -4.64 -11.67
C MET A 56 16.11 -5.43 -12.63
N LYS A 57 15.54 -5.97 -13.71
CA LYS A 57 16.27 -6.65 -14.79
C LYS A 57 15.81 -6.09 -16.14
N ASP A 58 16.74 -5.64 -16.97
CA ASP A 58 16.42 -5.04 -18.28
C ASP A 58 15.36 -3.92 -18.22
N ARG A 59 15.41 -3.10 -17.17
CA ARG A 59 14.42 -2.05 -16.86
C ARG A 59 13.00 -2.55 -16.57
N GLN A 60 12.82 -3.86 -16.39
CA GLN A 60 11.58 -4.46 -15.94
C GLN A 60 11.63 -4.73 -14.45
N MET A 61 10.58 -4.31 -13.74
CA MET A 61 10.37 -4.63 -12.35
C MET A 61 9.79 -6.04 -12.24
N LYS A 62 10.45 -6.90 -11.46
CA LYS A 62 9.94 -8.21 -11.10
C LYS A 62 9.74 -8.28 -9.59
N VAL A 63 8.48 -8.22 -9.16
CA VAL A 63 8.12 -8.39 -7.75
C VAL A 63 8.39 -9.83 -7.32
N SER A 64 9.15 -10.00 -6.25
CA SER A 64 9.46 -11.30 -5.64
C SER A 64 8.58 -11.59 -4.43
N GLU A 65 8.18 -10.55 -3.69
CA GLU A 65 7.50 -10.70 -2.41
C GLU A 65 6.62 -9.48 -2.10
N TYR A 66 5.45 -9.70 -1.52
CA TYR A 66 4.62 -8.65 -0.92
C TYR A 66 4.74 -8.69 0.60
N LEU A 67 4.81 -7.52 1.21
CA LEU A 67 5.10 -7.33 2.63
C LEU A 67 4.00 -6.49 3.30
N ASP A 68 3.70 -6.78 4.56
CA ASP A 68 2.74 -6.01 5.35
C ASP A 68 3.22 -5.96 6.81
N ILE A 69 3.33 -4.75 7.37
CA ILE A 69 3.55 -4.57 8.81
C ILE A 69 2.31 -3.90 9.37
N THR A 70 1.56 -4.63 10.19
CA THR A 70 0.32 -4.13 10.80
C THR A 70 0.45 -4.13 12.32
N ARG A 71 0.02 -3.04 12.95
CA ARG A 71 -0.26 -2.96 14.38
C ARG A 71 -1.75 -3.19 14.62
N LYS A 72 -2.10 -4.14 15.48
CA LYS A 72 -3.43 -4.29 16.07
C LYS A 72 -3.29 -4.25 17.57
N ASN A 73 -3.89 -3.25 18.22
CA ASN A 73 -3.71 -2.98 19.64
C ASN A 73 -2.21 -2.79 19.99
N LYS A 74 -1.66 -3.67 20.83
CA LYS A 74 -0.24 -3.68 21.22
C LYS A 74 0.61 -4.61 20.35
N ASP A 75 -0.02 -5.47 19.55
CA ASP A 75 0.67 -6.46 18.74
C ASP A 75 1.05 -5.85 17.39
N VAL A 76 2.30 -6.05 16.98
CA VAL A 76 2.77 -5.71 15.63
C VAL A 76 3.20 -6.99 14.95
N THR A 77 2.73 -7.19 13.72
CA THR A 77 3.04 -8.35 12.90
C THR A 77 3.66 -7.93 11.59
N TYR A 78 4.68 -8.67 11.16
CA TYR A 78 5.22 -8.64 9.79
C TYR A 78 4.67 -9.84 9.05
N THR A 79 4.12 -9.63 7.86
CA THR A 79 3.57 -10.68 7.01
C THR A 79 4.21 -10.59 5.64
N ALA A 80 4.62 -11.74 5.11
CA ALA A 80 5.22 -11.85 3.80
C ALA A 80 4.51 -12.88 2.92
N SER A 81 4.35 -12.54 1.64
CA SER A 81 3.69 -13.38 0.63
C SER A 81 4.60 -13.47 -0.60
N VAL A 82 5.31 -14.59 -0.71
CA VAL A 82 6.30 -14.82 -1.78
C VAL A 82 5.62 -15.24 -3.09
N VAL A 83 5.93 -14.52 -4.18
CA VAL A 83 5.33 -14.77 -5.49
C VAL A 83 5.76 -16.15 -6.01
N GLY A 84 4.79 -16.97 -6.39
CA GLY A 84 5.04 -18.32 -6.94
C GLY A 84 5.42 -19.39 -5.92
N GLN A 85 5.38 -19.08 -4.61
CA GLN A 85 5.66 -20.04 -3.54
C GLN A 85 4.47 -20.20 -2.59
N ASN A 86 4.51 -21.23 -1.74
CA ASN A 86 3.53 -21.51 -0.68
C ASN A 86 2.04 -21.46 -1.09
N LYS A 87 1.75 -21.70 -2.38
CA LYS A 87 0.40 -21.54 -2.97
C LYS A 87 -0.22 -20.15 -2.70
N GLY A 88 0.62 -19.11 -2.59
CA GLY A 88 0.22 -17.74 -2.30
C GLY A 88 -0.20 -17.49 -0.84
N LYS A 89 0.08 -18.42 0.08
CA LYS A 89 -0.23 -18.23 1.51
C LYS A 89 0.80 -17.33 2.20
N ASP A 90 0.27 -16.46 3.03
CA ASP A 90 1.02 -15.55 3.89
C ASP A 90 1.81 -16.28 4.98
N VAL A 91 3.00 -15.77 5.27
CA VAL A 91 3.82 -16.17 6.42
C VAL A 91 3.91 -14.98 7.38
N THR A 92 3.42 -15.16 8.60
CA THR A 92 3.36 -14.09 9.61
C THR A 92 4.38 -14.30 10.72
N PHE A 93 5.00 -13.19 11.14
CA PHE A 93 6.00 -13.08 12.19
C PHE A 93 5.54 -12.05 13.21
N LYS A 94 5.75 -12.32 14.51
CA LYS A 94 5.37 -11.41 15.60
C LYS A 94 6.55 -10.56 16.02
N LEU A 95 6.32 -9.28 16.28
CA LEU A 95 7.34 -8.39 16.85
C LEU A 95 7.72 -8.86 18.26
N MET A 96 8.98 -9.23 18.47
CA MET A 96 9.51 -9.68 19.76
C MET A 96 10.37 -8.63 20.45
N LYS A 97 11.00 -7.73 19.67
CA LYS A 97 11.83 -6.64 20.18
C LYS A 97 11.60 -5.39 19.33
N ALA A 98 11.35 -4.26 19.98
CA ALA A 98 11.29 -2.94 19.34
C ALA A 98 12.01 -1.91 20.21
N ASP A 99 13.28 -1.67 19.87
CA ASP A 99 14.04 -0.50 20.30
C ASP A 99 14.59 0.23 19.05
N SER A 100 15.91 0.37 18.90
CA SER A 100 16.54 0.76 17.64
C SER A 100 16.54 -0.38 16.61
N VAL A 101 16.09 -1.57 17.03
CA VAL A 101 15.98 -2.79 16.26
C VAL A 101 14.57 -3.36 16.36
N PHE A 102 13.99 -3.71 15.21
CA PHE A 102 12.69 -4.38 15.09
C PHE A 102 12.93 -5.83 14.69
N SER A 103 12.70 -6.76 15.62
CA SER A 103 12.88 -8.21 15.39
C SER A 103 11.51 -8.88 15.31
N PHE A 104 11.18 -9.40 14.14
CA PHE A 104 9.96 -10.17 13.88
C PHE A 104 10.29 -11.65 13.85
N GLU A 105 9.59 -12.47 14.64
CA GLU A 105 9.90 -13.88 14.81
C GLU A 105 8.70 -14.79 14.58
N ASN A 106 8.97 -15.95 13.96
CA ASN A 106 8.08 -17.08 13.84
C ASN A 106 8.91 -18.36 14.07
N PRO A 107 9.08 -18.79 15.34
CA PRO A 107 9.91 -19.96 15.67
C PRO A 107 9.44 -21.28 15.03
N GLY A 108 8.16 -21.35 14.64
CA GLY A 108 7.54 -22.52 14.03
C GLY A 108 7.68 -22.61 12.50
N HIS A 109 8.17 -21.55 11.85
CA HIS A 109 8.48 -21.58 10.41
C HIS A 109 9.81 -22.31 10.14
N ASP A 110 10.02 -22.87 8.96
CA ASP A 110 11.21 -23.66 8.64
C ASP A 110 12.45 -22.76 8.43
N PHE A 111 12.36 -21.82 7.49
CA PHE A 111 13.29 -20.71 7.30
C PHE A 111 12.61 -19.64 6.43
N PRO A 112 12.68 -18.34 6.79
CA PRO A 112 13.32 -17.80 7.99
C PRO A 112 12.45 -17.94 9.23
N LYS A 113 13.07 -17.87 10.41
CA LYS A 113 12.38 -17.78 11.70
C LYS A 113 12.43 -16.37 12.27
N LYS A 114 13.32 -15.53 11.76
CA LYS A 114 13.56 -14.16 12.21
C LYS A 114 13.83 -13.26 11.02
N VAL A 115 13.15 -12.11 11.01
CA VAL A 115 13.41 -10.98 10.12
C VAL A 115 13.65 -9.76 11.00
N LEU A 116 14.79 -9.11 10.83
CA LEU A 116 15.24 -8.00 11.66
C LEU A 116 15.53 -6.78 10.80
N TYR A 117 14.94 -5.65 11.18
CA TYR A 117 15.26 -4.34 10.62
C TYR A 117 15.90 -3.47 11.70
N LYS A 118 17.09 -2.96 11.43
CA LYS A 118 17.79 -2.01 12.28
C LYS A 118 17.98 -0.70 11.52
N LYS A 119 17.49 0.39 12.09
CA LYS A 119 17.79 1.73 11.59
C LYS A 119 19.26 2.04 11.92
N VAL A 120 20.09 2.18 10.89
CA VAL A 120 21.52 2.57 11.05
C VAL A 120 21.61 4.09 11.00
N SER A 121 20.93 4.71 10.04
CA SER A 121 20.73 6.16 9.92
C SER A 121 19.37 6.47 9.29
N ASP A 122 19.08 7.73 8.97
CA ASP A 122 17.89 8.07 8.17
C ASP A 122 17.96 7.54 6.72
N THR A 123 19.16 7.16 6.28
CA THR A 123 19.46 6.83 4.89
C THR A 123 19.96 5.40 4.71
N GLU A 124 20.11 4.66 5.80
CA GLU A 124 20.71 3.32 5.79
C GLU A 124 20.00 2.44 6.83
N ILE A 125 19.65 1.24 6.40
CA ILE A 125 19.12 0.19 7.25
C ILE A 125 19.96 -1.07 7.12
N TYR A 126 20.02 -1.82 8.19
CA TYR A 126 20.56 -3.17 8.22
C TYR A 126 19.39 -4.15 8.30
N VAL A 127 19.39 -5.13 7.41
CA VAL A 127 18.40 -6.22 7.36
C VAL A 127 19.11 -7.52 7.67
N GLU A 128 18.50 -8.33 8.53
CA GLU A 128 18.94 -9.71 8.79
C GLU A 128 17.76 -10.66 8.66
N VAL A 129 18.01 -11.79 7.99
CA VAL A 129 17.08 -12.90 7.85
C VAL A 129 17.77 -14.16 8.37
N SER A 130 17.21 -14.78 9.41
CA SER A 130 17.88 -15.88 10.11
C SER A 130 16.92 -16.95 10.65
N ASP A 131 17.47 -18.10 11.03
CA ASP A 131 16.80 -19.13 11.82
C ASP A 131 16.87 -18.86 13.34
N GLY A 132 17.48 -17.73 13.75
CA GLY A 132 17.78 -17.40 15.14
C GLY A 132 19.01 -18.11 15.72
N LYS A 133 19.75 -18.88 14.91
CA LYS A 133 20.98 -19.60 15.25
C LYS A 133 22.08 -19.29 14.21
N ASP A 134 22.57 -20.31 13.51
CA ASP A 134 23.74 -20.24 12.65
C ASP A 134 23.39 -19.88 11.20
N LYS A 135 22.18 -20.24 10.73
CA LYS A 135 21.77 -19.97 9.35
C LYS A 135 21.22 -18.55 9.26
N LYS A 136 22.03 -17.63 8.75
CA LYS A 136 21.64 -16.23 8.52
C LYS A 136 22.27 -15.63 7.28
N PHE A 137 21.59 -14.65 6.71
CA PHE A 137 22.19 -13.66 5.82
C PHE A 137 21.76 -12.27 6.24
N SER A 138 22.59 -11.29 5.90
CA SER A 138 22.37 -9.90 6.24
C SER A 138 22.94 -9.00 5.19
N TYR A 139 22.30 -7.86 4.98
CA TYR A 139 22.75 -6.85 4.04
C TYR A 139 22.34 -5.47 4.53
N TYR A 140 23.03 -4.46 4.02
CA TYR A 140 22.65 -3.07 4.19
C TYR A 140 21.80 -2.66 2.99
N MET A 141 20.81 -1.80 3.26
CA MET A 141 20.06 -1.13 2.22
C MET A 141 20.19 0.37 2.38
N GLN A 142 20.40 1.04 1.25
CA GLN A 142 20.46 2.49 1.18
C GLN A 142 19.10 3.04 0.78
N LYS A 143 18.64 4.06 1.49
CA LYS A 143 17.41 4.77 1.14
C LYS A 143 17.64 5.51 -0.16
N LEU A 144 16.85 5.18 -1.17
CA LEU A 144 16.80 5.99 -2.38
C LEU A 144 16.11 7.30 -2.04
N HIS A 145 16.91 8.33 -1.80
CA HIS A 145 16.39 9.68 -1.83
C HIS A 145 16.07 10.01 -3.28
N VAL A 146 14.83 10.41 -3.51
CA VAL A 146 14.41 10.98 -4.79
C VAL A 146 15.25 12.22 -5.12
N ASN A 147 15.76 12.91 -4.09
CA ASN A 147 16.72 14.01 -4.23
C ASN A 147 18.13 13.60 -4.70
N LYS A 148 18.55 12.33 -4.59
CA LYS A 148 19.84 11.87 -5.15
C LYS A 148 19.69 11.44 -6.61
N ILE A 149 18.53 10.93 -7.00
CA ILE A 149 18.14 10.76 -8.42
C ILE A 149 18.01 12.13 -9.10
N ALA A 150 17.48 13.14 -8.39
CA ALA A 150 17.39 14.52 -8.88
C ALA A 150 18.72 15.30 -8.90
N LYS A 151 19.77 14.81 -8.21
CA LYS A 151 21.11 15.43 -8.18
C LYS A 151 22.14 14.71 -9.05
N ASP A 152 21.78 13.58 -9.63
CA ASP A 152 22.47 13.07 -10.80
C ASP A 152 21.84 13.75 -12.03
N PRO A 153 22.50 14.73 -12.66
CA PRO A 153 21.95 15.42 -13.83
C PRO A 153 21.73 14.47 -15.02
N THR A 154 22.22 13.22 -14.95
CA THR A 154 21.94 12.18 -15.95
C THR A 154 20.65 11.40 -15.71
N ASN A 155 19.98 11.59 -14.56
CA ASN A 155 18.82 10.78 -14.15
C ASN A 155 17.61 11.59 -13.61
N ALA A 156 17.66 12.92 -13.65
CA ALA A 156 16.51 13.78 -13.35
C ALA A 156 15.51 13.78 -14.52
N ASN A 157 14.21 13.62 -14.25
CA ASN A 157 13.17 13.71 -15.29
C ASN A 157 13.09 15.17 -15.79
N PRO A 158 13.49 15.47 -17.04
CA PRO A 158 13.45 16.84 -17.57
C PRO A 158 12.02 17.38 -17.70
N ASN A 159 11.02 16.50 -17.65
CA ASN A 159 9.60 16.83 -17.74
C ASN A 159 8.91 16.89 -16.35
N TYR A 160 9.66 16.87 -15.24
CA TYR A 160 9.05 16.93 -13.91
C TYR A 160 8.33 18.26 -13.69
N ASP A 161 7.01 18.19 -13.54
CA ASP A 161 6.16 19.30 -13.17
C ASP A 161 5.73 19.15 -11.70
N LYS A 162 6.36 19.96 -10.83
CA LYS A 162 6.09 19.97 -9.40
C LYS A 162 4.64 20.37 -9.08
N ALA A 163 4.08 21.34 -9.82
CA ALA A 163 2.72 21.82 -9.55
C ALA A 163 1.70 20.75 -9.92
N LEU A 164 1.91 20.05 -11.04
CA LEU A 164 1.08 18.92 -11.45
C LEU A 164 1.19 17.75 -10.47
N ALA A 165 2.40 17.39 -10.04
CA ALA A 165 2.62 16.35 -9.05
C ALA A 165 1.86 16.64 -7.73
N GLN A 166 1.95 17.88 -7.24
CA GLN A 166 1.23 18.32 -6.04
C GLN A 166 -0.28 18.29 -6.24
N LYS A 167 -0.79 18.82 -7.36
CA LYS A 167 -2.23 18.79 -7.71
C LYS A 167 -2.78 17.37 -7.69
N LEU A 168 -2.02 16.41 -8.19
CA LEU A 168 -2.46 15.03 -8.34
C LEU A 168 -2.29 14.19 -7.08
N GLY A 169 -1.60 14.71 -6.06
CA GLY A 169 -1.22 13.96 -4.87
C GLY A 169 -0.20 12.87 -5.19
N ALA A 170 0.67 13.13 -6.18
CA ALA A 170 1.74 12.22 -6.53
C ALA A 170 2.80 12.19 -5.42
N ASP A 171 3.26 10.99 -5.11
CA ASP A 171 4.53 10.83 -4.43
C ASP A 171 5.70 11.18 -5.37
N ASP A 172 6.90 10.99 -4.84
CA ASP A 172 8.13 11.26 -5.55
C ASP A 172 8.34 10.42 -6.84
N TYR A 173 7.58 9.33 -7.02
CA TYR A 173 7.60 8.47 -8.21
C TYR A 173 6.54 8.86 -9.25
N GLY A 174 5.70 9.86 -8.97
CA GLY A 174 4.56 10.18 -9.83
C GLY A 174 3.36 9.26 -9.59
N MET A 175 3.30 8.58 -8.45
CA MET A 175 2.34 7.51 -8.14
C MET A 175 1.52 7.86 -6.89
N LYS A 176 0.40 7.15 -6.69
CA LYS A 176 -0.37 7.22 -5.43
C LYS A 176 -1.21 5.97 -5.20
N ALA A 177 -1.74 5.87 -3.98
CA ALA A 177 -2.65 4.80 -3.60
C ALA A 177 -4.08 5.02 -4.13
N TYR A 178 -4.69 3.92 -4.55
CA TYR A 178 -6.06 3.77 -5.03
C TYR A 178 -6.66 2.48 -4.46
N ILE A 179 -7.97 2.27 -4.66
CA ILE A 179 -8.60 0.96 -4.46
C ILE A 179 -8.95 0.36 -5.82
N LEU A 180 -8.32 -0.77 -6.16
CA LEU A 180 -8.74 -1.61 -7.27
C LEU A 180 -9.92 -2.47 -6.83
N VAL A 181 -10.98 -2.46 -7.62
CA VAL A 181 -12.16 -3.30 -7.44
C VAL A 181 -12.28 -4.25 -8.62
N ILE A 182 -12.43 -5.53 -8.34
CA ILE A 182 -12.84 -6.53 -9.32
C ILE A 182 -14.29 -6.90 -9.04
N LEU A 183 -15.19 -6.51 -9.93
CA LEU A 183 -16.58 -6.95 -9.90
C LEU A 183 -16.66 -8.38 -10.43
N LYS A 184 -17.46 -9.23 -9.77
CA LYS A 184 -17.71 -10.62 -10.16
C LYS A 184 -19.19 -10.95 -10.07
N THR A 185 -19.60 -12.07 -10.64
CA THR A 185 -20.97 -12.57 -10.47
C THR A 185 -21.24 -12.85 -9.00
N GLY A 186 -22.31 -12.25 -8.47
CA GLY A 186 -22.72 -12.43 -7.07
C GLY A 186 -23.55 -13.69 -6.83
N THR A 187 -24.04 -13.84 -5.60
CA THR A 187 -24.80 -15.01 -5.16
C THR A 187 -26.25 -15.00 -5.62
N ASN A 188 -26.81 -13.81 -5.93
CA ASN A 188 -28.15 -13.69 -6.50
C ASN A 188 -28.09 -13.95 -8.01
N GLN A 189 -28.52 -15.16 -8.39
CA GLN A 189 -28.61 -15.59 -9.79
C GLN A 189 -30.05 -15.52 -10.34
N THR A 190 -30.81 -14.50 -9.93
CA THR A 190 -32.15 -14.27 -10.47
C THR A 190 -32.15 -14.25 -12.01
N SER A 191 -33.21 -14.82 -12.60
CA SER A 191 -33.48 -14.78 -14.04
C SER A 191 -34.56 -13.76 -14.41
N ASP A 192 -35.08 -13.01 -13.44
CA ASP A 192 -36.07 -11.96 -13.67
C ASP A 192 -35.44 -10.79 -14.42
N LYS A 193 -35.81 -10.64 -15.70
CA LYS A 193 -35.30 -9.61 -16.59
C LYS A 193 -35.59 -8.19 -16.09
N SER A 194 -36.72 -7.97 -15.41
CA SER A 194 -37.09 -6.67 -14.88
C SER A 194 -36.15 -6.27 -13.75
N VAL A 195 -35.92 -7.19 -12.80
CA VAL A 195 -35.01 -6.98 -11.66
C VAL A 195 -33.58 -6.74 -12.15
N ILE A 196 -33.10 -7.55 -13.10
CA ILE A 196 -31.77 -7.38 -13.71
C ILE A 196 -31.67 -6.01 -14.36
N SER A 197 -32.63 -5.64 -15.22
CA SER A 197 -32.61 -4.39 -15.96
C SER A 197 -32.62 -3.16 -15.03
N GLU A 198 -33.47 -3.15 -14.02
CA GLU A 198 -33.55 -2.03 -13.08
C GLU A 198 -32.27 -1.93 -12.23
N SER A 199 -31.72 -3.08 -11.80
CA SER A 199 -30.46 -3.11 -11.04
C SER A 199 -29.28 -2.58 -11.84
N PHE A 200 -29.16 -2.94 -13.12
CA PHE A 200 -28.08 -2.47 -13.98
C PHE A 200 -28.27 -1.03 -14.47
N LYS A 201 -29.51 -0.56 -14.62
CA LYS A 201 -29.80 0.87 -14.81
C LYS A 201 -29.33 1.68 -13.59
N GLY A 202 -29.63 1.19 -12.40
CA GLY A 202 -29.15 1.75 -11.14
C GLY A 202 -27.62 1.70 -11.01
N HIS A 203 -26.99 0.61 -11.45
CA HIS A 203 -25.54 0.45 -11.50
C HIS A 203 -24.87 1.53 -12.37
N MET A 204 -25.41 1.80 -13.57
CA MET A 204 -24.89 2.87 -14.44
C MET A 204 -25.07 4.25 -13.83
N ALA A 205 -26.24 4.53 -13.25
CA ALA A 205 -26.48 5.79 -12.55
C ALA A 205 -25.52 5.99 -11.36
N ASN A 206 -25.21 4.91 -10.63
CA ASN A 206 -24.26 4.92 -9.54
C ASN A 206 -22.82 5.19 -10.02
N ILE A 207 -22.39 4.56 -11.12
CA ILE A 207 -21.09 4.84 -11.75
C ILE A 207 -20.97 6.33 -12.09
N ASN A 208 -21.97 6.90 -12.77
CA ASN A 208 -21.95 8.30 -13.17
C ASN A 208 -21.86 9.23 -11.95
N ARG A 209 -22.66 8.99 -10.92
CA ARG A 209 -22.59 9.73 -9.65
C ARG A 209 -21.19 9.66 -9.03
N LEU A 210 -20.55 8.47 -9.01
CA LEU A 210 -19.22 8.32 -8.44
C LEU A 210 -18.12 9.00 -9.27
N VAL A 211 -18.28 9.08 -10.59
CA VAL A 211 -17.39 9.85 -11.47
C VAL A 211 -17.56 11.35 -11.20
N GLU A 212 -18.80 11.84 -11.07
CA GLU A 212 -19.11 13.24 -10.74
C GLU A 212 -18.59 13.65 -9.35
N GLU A 213 -18.69 12.77 -8.36
CA GLU A 213 -18.08 12.94 -7.04
C GLU A 213 -16.55 12.82 -7.06
N GLY A 214 -15.96 12.48 -8.21
CA GLY A 214 -14.54 12.26 -8.39
C GLY A 214 -14.01 10.98 -7.76
N LYS A 215 -14.85 10.12 -7.18
CA LYS A 215 -14.40 8.92 -6.46
C LYS A 215 -14.03 7.76 -7.39
N LEU A 216 -14.61 7.69 -8.58
CA LEU A 216 -14.39 6.63 -9.56
C LEU A 216 -13.63 7.19 -10.76
N ILE A 217 -12.42 6.66 -11.01
CA ILE A 217 -11.54 7.16 -12.07
C ILE A 217 -11.45 6.23 -13.27
N VAL A 218 -11.73 4.94 -13.10
CA VAL A 218 -11.82 3.95 -14.18
C VAL A 218 -13.00 3.06 -13.89
N ALA A 219 -13.84 2.84 -14.89
CA ALA A 219 -14.91 1.86 -14.87
C ALA A 219 -15.01 1.18 -16.23
N GLY A 220 -15.06 -0.15 -16.23
CA GLY A 220 -15.23 -0.88 -17.48
C GLY A 220 -15.57 -2.35 -17.29
N PRO A 221 -16.35 -2.94 -18.21
CA PRO A 221 -16.66 -4.36 -18.17
C PRO A 221 -15.42 -5.20 -18.52
N MET A 222 -15.34 -6.38 -17.92
CA MET A 222 -14.39 -7.41 -18.33
C MET A 222 -15.04 -8.35 -19.34
N GLY A 223 -14.27 -8.78 -20.33
CA GLY A 223 -14.68 -9.86 -21.23
C GLY A 223 -14.85 -11.19 -20.48
N LYS A 224 -15.47 -12.17 -21.17
CA LYS A 224 -15.65 -13.52 -20.63
C LYS A 224 -14.30 -14.11 -20.21
N ASN A 225 -14.26 -14.68 -19.00
CA ASN A 225 -13.08 -15.26 -18.39
C ASN A 225 -13.47 -16.46 -17.50
N ASP A 226 -12.46 -17.19 -17.03
CA ASP A 226 -12.60 -18.37 -16.16
C ASP A 226 -12.81 -18.01 -14.67
N LYS A 227 -12.72 -16.73 -14.30
CA LYS A 227 -12.80 -16.22 -12.92
C LYS A 227 -14.14 -15.57 -12.56
N THR A 228 -15.14 -15.65 -13.45
CA THR A 228 -16.46 -14.98 -13.33
C THR A 228 -16.39 -13.47 -13.13
N TYR A 229 -15.25 -12.84 -13.46
CA TYR A 229 -15.07 -11.40 -13.36
C TYR A 229 -15.90 -10.67 -14.43
N ARG A 230 -16.49 -9.55 -14.02
CA ARG A 230 -17.50 -8.80 -14.76
C ARG A 230 -17.06 -7.37 -15.08
N GLY A 231 -16.19 -6.79 -14.28
CA GLY A 231 -15.74 -5.41 -14.46
C GLY A 231 -14.64 -5.02 -13.51
N ILE A 232 -13.99 -3.89 -13.81
CA ILE A 232 -12.96 -3.29 -12.98
C ILE A 232 -13.39 -1.87 -12.64
N PHE A 233 -13.26 -1.51 -11.36
CA PHE A 233 -13.24 -0.12 -10.93
C PHE A 233 -11.88 0.25 -10.35
N ILE A 234 -11.50 1.52 -10.50
CA ILE A 234 -10.43 2.12 -9.73
C ILE A 234 -11.01 3.32 -8.99
N LEU A 235 -11.02 3.22 -7.66
CA LEU A 235 -11.51 4.26 -6.77
C LEU A 235 -10.34 5.09 -6.23
N LYS A 236 -10.54 6.40 -6.08
CA LYS A 236 -9.57 7.31 -5.44
C LYS A 236 -10.17 7.97 -4.20
N ASP A 237 -9.30 8.51 -3.37
CA ASP A 237 -9.65 9.30 -2.18
C ASP A 237 -10.53 8.51 -1.18
N ILE A 238 -10.29 7.19 -1.09
CA ILE A 238 -10.93 6.28 -0.14
C ILE A 238 -9.87 5.80 0.87
N ALA A 239 -10.12 5.99 2.17
CA ALA A 239 -9.12 5.76 3.20
C ALA A 239 -8.92 4.28 3.54
N THR A 240 -9.98 3.46 3.39
CA THR A 240 -9.95 2.05 3.80
C THR A 240 -10.72 1.13 2.85
N LEU A 241 -10.37 -0.16 2.85
CA LEU A 241 -11.10 -1.18 2.11
C LEU A 241 -12.55 -1.33 2.58
N ASP A 242 -12.85 -1.05 3.84
CA ASP A 242 -14.21 -1.13 4.37
C ASP A 242 -15.06 0.06 3.93
N GLU A 243 -14.47 1.25 3.84
CA GLU A 243 -15.11 2.41 3.20
C GLU A 243 -15.38 2.14 1.72
N ALA A 244 -14.44 1.50 1.00
CA ALA A 244 -14.66 1.10 -0.40
C ALA A 244 -15.83 0.11 -0.53
N LYS A 245 -15.90 -0.90 0.33
CA LYS A 245 -17.04 -1.84 0.36
C LYS A 245 -18.36 -1.14 0.65
N ALA A 246 -18.38 -0.23 1.63
CA ALA A 246 -19.57 0.55 1.95
C ALA A 246 -20.02 1.42 0.76
N LEU A 247 -19.07 2.04 0.06
CA LEU A 247 -19.34 2.80 -1.15
C LEU A 247 -19.93 1.92 -2.25
N LEU A 248 -19.38 0.72 -2.46
CA LEU A 248 -19.90 -0.24 -3.46
C LEU A 248 -21.32 -0.72 -3.13
N GLN A 249 -21.73 -0.76 -1.86
CA GLN A 249 -23.10 -1.11 -1.45
C GLN A 249 -24.14 -0.03 -1.79
N THR A 250 -23.72 1.14 -2.27
CA THR A 250 -24.64 2.13 -2.86
C THR A 250 -25.11 1.75 -4.27
N ASP A 251 -24.44 0.77 -4.89
CA ASP A 251 -24.77 0.25 -6.19
C ASP A 251 -25.94 -0.75 -6.14
N PRO A 252 -27.05 -0.53 -6.86
CA PRO A 252 -28.19 -1.44 -6.83
C PRO A 252 -27.87 -2.87 -7.27
N ALA A 253 -26.96 -3.08 -8.23
CA ALA A 253 -26.58 -4.42 -8.66
C ALA A 253 -25.73 -5.15 -7.61
N VAL A 254 -24.88 -4.42 -6.87
CA VAL A 254 -24.10 -4.99 -5.75
C VAL A 254 -25.00 -5.24 -4.54
N LYS A 255 -25.85 -4.27 -4.19
CA LYS A 255 -26.80 -4.37 -3.07
C LYS A 255 -27.80 -5.51 -3.24
N ALA A 256 -28.24 -5.76 -4.48
CA ALA A 256 -29.10 -6.90 -4.80
C ALA A 256 -28.35 -8.24 -4.82
N GLY A 257 -27.03 -8.24 -4.66
CA GLY A 257 -26.18 -9.44 -4.72
C GLY A 257 -26.03 -10.03 -6.13
N ILE A 258 -26.43 -9.30 -7.19
CA ILE A 258 -26.26 -9.71 -8.59
C ILE A 258 -24.79 -9.58 -8.99
N LEU A 259 -24.14 -8.52 -8.52
CA LEU A 259 -22.70 -8.36 -8.53
C LEU A 259 -22.15 -8.52 -7.11
N ASP A 260 -20.93 -9.04 -7.02
CA ASP A 260 -20.10 -9.02 -5.82
C ASP A 260 -18.76 -8.36 -6.15
N ALA A 261 -17.98 -7.98 -5.16
CA ALA A 261 -16.76 -7.20 -5.35
C ALA A 261 -15.59 -7.68 -4.48
N GLU A 262 -14.43 -7.84 -5.13
CA GLU A 262 -13.14 -8.01 -4.47
C GLU A 262 -12.40 -6.67 -4.48
N VAL A 263 -11.90 -6.22 -3.33
CA VAL A 263 -11.26 -4.90 -3.18
C VAL A 263 -9.81 -5.03 -2.72
N TYR A 264 -8.93 -4.29 -3.37
CA TYR A 264 -7.49 -4.31 -3.13
C TYR A 264 -6.93 -2.90 -3.08
N ASN A 265 -6.00 -2.65 -2.14
CA ASN A 265 -5.17 -1.46 -2.25
C ASN A 265 -4.28 -1.62 -3.48
N TRP A 266 -4.26 -0.60 -4.33
CA TRP A 266 -3.48 -0.59 -5.55
C TRP A 266 -2.67 0.69 -5.66
N TYR A 267 -1.39 0.55 -5.98
CA TYR A 267 -0.47 1.65 -6.19
C TYR A 267 -0.31 1.86 -7.70
N GLY A 268 -0.68 3.04 -8.17
CA GLY A 268 -0.79 3.34 -9.59
C GLY A 268 -0.39 4.78 -9.91
N SER A 269 -0.33 5.13 -11.19
CA SER A 269 0.05 6.48 -11.60
C SER A 269 -0.90 7.53 -11.01
N ALA A 270 -0.35 8.58 -10.41
CA ALA A 270 -1.12 9.72 -9.92
C ALA A 270 -1.81 10.48 -11.06
N ALA A 271 -1.34 10.32 -12.30
CA ALA A 271 -1.89 10.96 -13.50
C ALA A 271 -3.17 10.31 -14.04
N LEU A 272 -3.61 9.16 -13.51
CA LEU A 272 -4.81 8.48 -14.00
C LEU A 272 -6.05 9.40 -14.11
N PRO A 273 -6.39 10.27 -13.14
CA PRO A 273 -7.58 11.11 -13.27
C PRO A 273 -7.53 12.09 -14.45
N GLU A 274 -6.34 12.39 -14.99
CA GLU A 274 -6.18 13.35 -16.09
C GLU A 274 -6.73 12.82 -17.41
N TYR A 275 -7.00 11.52 -17.57
CA TYR A 275 -7.66 11.02 -18.79
C TYR A 275 -9.16 11.34 -18.83
N LEU A 276 -9.83 11.56 -17.69
CA LEU A 276 -11.29 11.72 -17.62
C LEU A 276 -11.84 12.84 -18.53
N PRO A 277 -11.24 14.06 -18.57
CA PRO A 277 -11.69 15.11 -19.49
C PRO A 277 -11.52 14.76 -20.98
N PHE A 278 -10.66 13.80 -21.31
CA PHE A 278 -10.49 13.31 -22.67
C PHE A 278 -11.46 12.17 -22.97
N SER A 279 -11.73 11.29 -21.99
CA SER A 279 -12.73 10.23 -22.10
C SER A 279 -14.10 10.77 -22.49
N ASP A 280 -14.48 11.92 -21.92
CA ASP A 280 -15.75 12.58 -22.22
C ASP A 280 -15.84 13.09 -23.67
N LYS A 281 -14.71 13.38 -24.31
CA LYS A 281 -14.67 13.97 -25.67
C LYS A 281 -14.70 12.93 -26.79
N ILE A 282 -14.55 11.64 -26.47
CA ILE A 282 -14.31 10.59 -27.48
C ILE A 282 -15.48 9.63 -27.69
N TRP A 283 -16.54 9.70 -26.89
CA TRP A 283 -17.73 8.90 -27.11
C TRP A 283 -18.68 9.60 -28.09
N LYS A 284 -19.28 8.83 -29.02
CA LYS A 284 -20.30 9.33 -29.97
C LYS A 284 -21.72 9.14 -29.45
N VAL A 285 -21.90 8.14 -28.61
CA VAL A 285 -23.14 7.78 -27.92
C VAL A 285 -22.77 7.70 -26.45
N GLN A 286 -23.60 8.28 -25.59
CA GLN A 286 -23.35 8.28 -24.15
C GLN A 286 -23.27 6.83 -23.68
N PRO A 287 -22.11 6.40 -23.15
CA PRO A 287 -21.89 5.03 -22.71
C PRO A 287 -22.69 4.69 -21.44
#